data_AF-A0A7C4CRX9-F1
#
_entry.id   AF-A0A7C4CRX9-F1
#
_cell.length_a   1.000
_cell.length_b   1.000
_cell.length_c   1.000
_cell.angle_alpha   90.00
_cell.angle_beta   90.00
_cell.angle_gamma   90.00
#
_symmetry.space_group_name_H-M   'P 1'
#
loop_
_entity.id
_entity.type
_entity.pdbx_description
1 polymer ?
#
loop_
_entity_poly.entity_id
_entity_poly.type
_entity_poly.pdbx_seq_one_letter_code
_entity_poly.pdbx_strand_id
1 'polypeptide(L)'
;MHLDPGGGLKAYTHPLTESGRSSIVPPGPYHYGVEYIAVHLRVDRDKAQRLLPEFLKSTDEAWIYVSDFVTVHGNNTDWIYR
;
A
#
# COMPACT_ATOMS: atom_id res chain seq x y z
N MET A 1 -5.06 5.05 17.57
CA MET A 1 -4.68 6.47 17.60
C MET A 1 -5.73 7.18 18.45
N HIS A 2 -5.28 7.70 19.59
CA HIS A 2 -6.09 8.33 20.63
C HIS A 2 -6.71 9.63 20.09
N LEU A 3 -8.02 9.83 20.24
CA LEU A 3 -8.67 11.10 19.90
C LEU A 3 -8.38 12.09 21.02
N ASP A 4 -7.82 13.23 20.68
CA ASP A 4 -7.60 14.33 21.62
C ASP A 4 -8.95 14.97 21.99
N PRO A 5 -9.33 15.07 23.28
CA PRO A 5 -10.66 15.54 23.69
C PRO A 5 -10.90 17.06 23.50
N GLY A 6 -9.91 17.81 23.01
CA GLY A 6 -9.97 19.27 22.93
C GLY A 6 -9.57 19.80 21.56
N GLY A 7 -10.55 20.06 20.69
CA GLY A 7 -10.49 21.08 19.61
C GLY A 7 -9.29 21.13 18.64
N GLY A 8 -8.39 20.15 18.62
CA GLY A 8 -7.15 20.18 17.84
C GLY A 8 -7.32 19.73 16.38
N LEU A 9 -6.36 20.09 15.54
CA LEU A 9 -6.24 19.56 14.17
C LEU A 9 -6.02 18.03 14.22
N LYS A 10 -6.64 17.32 13.29
CA LYS A 10 -6.68 15.86 13.20
C LYS A 10 -6.06 15.39 11.88
N ALA A 11 -5.52 14.18 11.89
CA ALA A 11 -5.06 13.46 10.71
C ALA A 11 -4.80 11.99 11.04
N TYR A 12 -5.01 11.11 10.06
CA TYR A 12 -4.33 9.80 10.03
C TYR A 12 -2.96 9.94 9.34
N THR A 13 -2.95 10.63 8.19
CA THR A 13 -1.74 11.10 7.49
C THR A 13 -1.86 12.59 7.18
N HIS A 14 -0.74 13.26 6.94
CA HIS A 14 -0.74 14.68 6.61
C HIS A 14 -1.61 15.00 5.37
N PRO A 15 -2.13 16.24 5.28
CA PRO A 15 -2.04 17.35 6.25
C PRO A 15 -2.97 17.23 7.47
N LEU A 16 -2.61 17.96 8.54
CA LEU A 16 -3.45 18.16 9.72
C LEU A 16 -4.56 19.15 9.41
N THR A 17 -5.82 18.79 9.65
CA THR A 17 -6.98 19.66 9.41
C THR A 17 -8.01 19.47 10.51
N GLU A 18 -8.92 20.44 10.72
CA GLU A 18 -9.90 20.37 11.82
C GLU A 18 -10.72 19.06 11.82
N SER A 19 -11.10 18.58 10.63
CA SER A 19 -11.86 17.32 10.49
C SER A 19 -10.98 16.09 10.33
N GLY A 20 -9.72 16.25 9.89
CA GLY A 20 -8.85 15.14 9.49
C GLY A 20 -9.23 14.46 8.18
N ARG A 21 -10.28 14.91 7.48
CA ARG A 21 -10.75 14.32 6.22
C ARG A 21 -9.82 14.58 5.03
N SER A 22 -8.88 15.50 5.19
CA SER A 22 -7.90 15.85 4.16
C SER A 22 -6.65 14.97 4.19
N SER A 23 -6.59 13.94 5.04
CA SER A 23 -5.48 12.99 5.03
C SER A 23 -5.28 12.39 3.63
N ILE A 24 -4.05 12.45 3.11
CA ILE A 24 -3.71 11.91 1.78
C ILE A 24 -4.03 10.42 1.71
N VAL A 25 -3.71 9.70 2.78
CA VAL A 25 -4.14 8.32 2.98
C VAL A 25 -5.11 8.30 4.16
N PRO A 26 -6.37 7.88 3.98
CA PRO A 26 -7.33 7.73 5.07
C PRO A 26 -6.99 6.52 5.94
N PRO A 27 -7.52 6.38 7.16
CA PRO A 27 -7.34 5.15 7.95
C PRO A 27 -7.96 3.94 7.23
N GLY A 28 -7.34 2.76 7.40
CA GLY A 28 -7.84 1.49 6.87
C GLY A 28 -9.10 0.96 7.58
N PRO A 29 -9.63 -0.22 7.19
CA PRO A 29 -9.02 -1.17 6.25
C PRO A 29 -9.00 -0.66 4.80
N TYR A 30 -8.02 -1.15 4.04
CA TYR A 30 -7.91 -0.90 2.60
C TYR A 30 -8.26 -2.17 1.84
N HIS A 31 -9.01 -2.02 0.76
CA HIS A 31 -9.37 -3.08 -0.16
C HIS A 31 -8.83 -2.74 -1.55
N TYR A 32 -8.20 -3.72 -2.19
CA TYR A 32 -7.54 -3.55 -3.47
C TYR A 32 -8.16 -4.49 -4.50
N GLY A 33 -8.67 -3.94 -5.60
CA GLY A 33 -8.94 -4.68 -6.83
C GLY A 33 -7.78 -4.46 -7.79
N VAL A 34 -7.31 -5.53 -8.42
CA VAL A 34 -6.10 -5.44 -9.24
C VAL A 34 -6.19 -6.33 -10.47
N GLU A 35 -5.82 -5.77 -11.61
CA GLU A 35 -5.53 -6.50 -12.84
C GLU A 35 -4.02 -6.54 -13.06
N TYR A 36 -3.49 -7.71 -13.43
CA TYR A 36 -2.05 -7.91 -13.63
C TYR A 36 -1.75 -8.52 -14.99
N ILE A 37 -0.71 -8.01 -15.65
CA ILE A 37 0.08 -8.74 -16.62
C ILE A 37 1.43 -9.03 -15.95
N ALA A 38 1.73 -10.31 -15.74
CA ALA A 38 2.89 -10.73 -14.96
C ALA A 38 3.74 -11.78 -15.68
N VAL A 39 5.06 -11.68 -15.47
CA VAL A 39 6.06 -12.64 -15.95
C VAL A 39 6.82 -13.19 -14.76
N HIS A 40 6.87 -14.52 -14.65
CA HIS A 40 7.76 -15.24 -13.74
C HIS A 40 9.05 -15.58 -14.48
N LEU A 41 10.19 -15.24 -13.89
CA LEU A 41 11.50 -15.39 -14.52
C LEU A 41 12.58 -15.79 -13.52
N ARG A 42 13.72 -16.23 -14.07
CA ARG A 42 14.96 -16.45 -13.31
C ARG A 42 15.84 -15.20 -13.33
N VAL A 43 16.50 -14.92 -12.22
CA VAL A 43 17.43 -13.79 -12.06
C VAL A 43 18.75 -14.25 -11.44
N ASP A 44 19.79 -13.44 -11.61
CA ASP A 44 21.08 -13.65 -10.93
C ASP A 44 20.89 -13.45 -9.42
N ARG A 45 21.02 -14.56 -8.68
CA ARG A 45 20.79 -14.60 -7.22
C ARG A 45 21.74 -13.68 -6.45
N ASP A 46 23.01 -13.63 -6.84
CA ASP A 46 24.01 -12.84 -6.11
C ASP A 46 23.79 -11.34 -6.33
N LYS A 47 23.28 -10.95 -7.50
CA LYS A 47 22.84 -9.58 -7.76
C LYS A 47 21.55 -9.25 -7.01
N ALA A 48 20.56 -10.15 -7.00
CA ALA A 48 19.31 -9.96 -6.28
C ALA A 48 19.52 -9.86 -4.76
N GLN A 49 20.43 -10.65 -4.19
CA GLN A 49 20.79 -10.61 -2.77
C GLN A 49 21.28 -9.24 -2.32
N ARG A 50 21.94 -8.47 -3.18
CA ARG A 50 22.44 -7.11 -2.86
C ARG A 50 21.33 -6.08 -2.69
N LEU A 51 20.11 -6.38 -3.14
CA LEU A 51 18.94 -5.50 -3.00
C LEU A 51 18.16 -5.77 -1.70
N LEU A 52 18.45 -6.87 -1.02
CA LEU A 52 17.73 -7.28 0.18
C LEU A 52 18.43 -6.78 1.45
N PRO A 53 17.66 -6.39 2.49
CA PRO A 53 18.19 -6.25 3.84
C PRO A 53 18.94 -7.51 4.31
N GLU A 54 19.96 -7.35 5.15
CA GLU A 54 20.89 -8.44 5.54
C GLU A 54 20.20 -9.66 6.19
N PHE A 55 19.05 -9.46 6.82
CA PHE A 55 18.29 -10.53 7.46
C PHE A 55 17.45 -11.37 6.48
N LEU A 56 17.39 -11.00 5.19
CA LEU A 56 16.67 -11.72 4.14
C LEU A 56 17.62 -12.42 3.17
N LYS A 57 17.18 -13.57 2.64
CA LYS A 57 17.92 -14.37 1.65
C LYS A 57 17.18 -14.41 0.32
N SER A 58 17.90 -14.14 -0.77
CA SER A 58 17.35 -14.19 -2.12
C SER A 58 17.29 -15.62 -2.67
N THR A 59 16.27 -15.85 -3.49
CA THR A 59 16.22 -16.93 -4.48
C THR A 59 16.74 -16.42 -5.82
N ASP A 60 16.73 -17.28 -6.84
CA ASP A 60 16.97 -16.95 -8.24
C ASP A 60 15.65 -16.78 -9.02
N GLU A 61 14.50 -16.63 -8.34
CA GLU A 61 13.19 -16.43 -8.95
C GLU A 61 12.66 -15.02 -8.69
N ALA A 62 12.05 -14.41 -9.71
CA ALA A 62 11.44 -13.10 -9.60
C ALA A 62 10.15 -12.99 -10.40
N TRP A 63 9.32 -12.03 -10.02
CA TRP A 63 8.12 -11.61 -10.75
C TRP A 63 8.29 -10.17 -11.20
N ILE A 64 7.99 -9.90 -12.48
CA ILE A 64 7.79 -8.55 -12.98
C ILE A 64 6.33 -8.45 -13.38
N TYR A 65 5.66 -7.38 -12.95
CA TYR A 65 4.27 -7.14 -13.31
C TYR A 65 4.03 -5.69 -13.71
N VAL A 66 3.04 -5.53 -14.59
CA VAL A 66 2.35 -4.28 -14.86
C VAL A 66 0.93 -4.46 -14.36
N SER A 67 0.43 -3.49 -13.62
CA SER A 67 -0.84 -3.62 -12.90
C SER A 67 -1.67 -2.35 -12.93
N ASP A 68 -2.98 -2.52 -13.04
CA ASP A 68 -3.96 -1.48 -12.77
C ASP A 68 -4.62 -1.74 -11.41
N PHE A 69 -4.59 -0.74 -10.52
CA PHE A 69 -5.03 -0.84 -9.13
C PHE A 69 -6.21 0.08 -8.87
N VAL A 70 -7.31 -0.50 -8.38
CA VAL A 70 -8.38 0.25 -7.72
C VAL A 70 -8.25 0.04 -6.22
N THR A 71 -8.07 1.14 -5.47
CA THR A 71 -7.99 1.11 -4.00
C THR A 71 -9.19 1.81 -3.40
N VAL A 72 -9.88 1.13 -2.49
CA VAL A 72 -10.99 1.70 -1.71
C VAL A 72 -10.71 1.50 -0.21
N HIS A 73 -11.27 2.37 0.62
CA HIS A 73 -11.08 2.33 2.07
C HIS A 73 -12.42 2.21 2.80
N GLY A 74 -12.39 1.61 3.99
CA GLY A 74 -13.57 1.36 4.81
C GLY A 74 -14.56 0.41 4.13
N ASN A 75 -15.85 0.64 4.32
CA ASN A 75 -16.90 -0.30 3.87
C ASN A 75 -17.34 -0.10 2.40
N ASN A 76 -16.53 0.60 1.58
CA ASN A 76 -16.88 0.95 0.19
C ASN A 76 -16.41 -0.11 -0.82
N THR A 77 -16.38 -1.38 -0.44
CA THR A 77 -15.82 -2.47 -1.25
C THR A 77 -16.51 -2.64 -2.61
N ASP A 78 -17.77 -2.27 -2.71
CA ASP A 78 -18.56 -2.38 -3.95
C ASP A 78 -18.01 -1.50 -5.08
N TRP A 79 -17.19 -0.49 -4.76
CA TRP A 79 -16.62 0.43 -5.74
C TRP A 79 -15.42 -0.17 -6.49
N ILE A 80 -14.90 -1.31 -6.03
CA ILE A 80 -13.84 -2.03 -6.73
C ILE A 80 -14.31 -2.54 -8.10
N TYR A 81 -15.60 -2.83 -8.25
CA TYR A 81 -16.16 -3.49 -9.43
C TYR A 81 -16.93 -2.54 -10.38
N ARG A 82 -16.77 -1.22 -10.21
CA ARG A 82 -17.51 -0.21 -10.98
C ARG A 82 -16.67 0.46 -12.05
#